data_AF-A0A946N6Z7-F1
#
_entry.id   AF-A0A946N6Z7-F1
#
_cell.length_a   1.000
_cell.length_b   1.000
_cell.length_c   1.000
_cell.angle_alpha   90.00
_cell.angle_beta   90.00
_cell.angle_gamma   90.00
#
_symmetry.space_group_name_H-M   'P 1'
#
loop_
_entity.id
_entity.type
_entity.pdbx_description
1 polymer ?
#
loop_
_entity_poly.entity_id
_entity_poly.type
_entity_poly.pdbx_seq_one_letter_code
_entity_poly.pdbx_strand_id
1 'polypeptide(L)' 'MNVELKKLDTEQDTDREDERKTRRCLVCTDSFLSEWAGERICRKCKSSSAWRTG' A
#
# COMPACT_ATOMS: atom_id res chain seq x y z
N MET A 1 18.33 39.46 -21.25
CA MET A 1 17.71 38.13 -21.41
C MET A 1 18.47 37.15 -20.54
N ASN A 2 17.90 36.66 -19.44
CA ASN A 2 18.54 35.62 -18.62
C ASN A 2 17.43 34.72 -18.04
N VAL A 3 16.98 33.79 -18.88
CA VAL A 3 16.12 32.68 -18.50
C VAL A 3 17.06 31.50 -18.23
N GLU A 4 17.14 31.03 -17.00
CA GLU A 4 17.26 29.58 -16.78
C GLU A 4 16.68 29.24 -15.40
N LEU A 5 15.36 29.22 -15.40
CA LEU A 5 14.56 28.52 -14.44
C LEU A 5 14.68 27.02 -14.72
N LYS A 6 15.54 26.29 -14.00
CA LYS A 6 15.42 24.82 -13.90
C LYS A 6 15.02 24.45 -12.48
N LYS A 7 13.72 24.62 -12.28
CA LYS A 7 12.94 23.94 -11.24
C LYS A 7 12.99 22.44 -11.47
N LEU A 8 12.78 21.75 -10.37
CA LEU A 8 12.25 20.40 -10.30
C LEU A 8 13.28 19.32 -10.60
N ASP A 9 14.25 19.19 -9.70
CA ASP A 9 14.60 17.83 -9.29
C ASP A 9 13.81 17.48 -8.03
N THR A 10 12.53 17.21 -8.27
CA THR A 10 11.70 16.41 -7.41
C THR A 10 11.83 14.99 -7.93
N GLU A 11 13.02 14.41 -7.82
CA GLU A 11 13.19 12.98 -7.62
C GLU A 11 12.43 12.61 -6.32
N GLN A 12 11.09 12.59 -6.40
CA GLN A 12 10.32 11.73 -5.51
C GLN A 12 10.74 10.33 -5.92
N ASP A 13 11.64 9.78 -5.12
CA ASP A 13 11.99 8.38 -4.99
C ASP A 13 10.69 7.55 -4.94
N THR A 14 10.14 7.27 -6.12
CA THR A 14 9.16 6.21 -6.28
C THR A 14 9.92 4.93 -6.00
N ASP A 15 9.35 4.06 -5.17
CA ASP A 15 9.72 2.64 -5.05
C ASP A 15 10.54 2.22 -3.81
N ARG A 16 10.09 2.61 -2.60
CA ARG A 16 10.19 1.64 -1.48
C ARG A 16 8.97 0.74 -1.55
N GLU A 17 9.04 -0.32 -2.35
CA GLU A 17 8.03 -1.37 -2.57
C GLU A 17 7.40 -2.05 -1.32
N ASP A 18 7.69 -1.56 -0.11
CA ASP A 18 7.01 -1.91 1.14
C ASP A 18 5.93 -0.87 1.54
N GLU A 19 5.40 -0.13 0.56
CA GLU A 19 4.42 0.91 0.84
C GLU A 19 3.11 0.33 1.34
N ARG A 20 2.66 0.87 2.48
CA ARG A 20 1.32 0.65 2.99
C ARG A 20 0.31 1.15 1.97
N LYS A 21 -0.47 0.25 1.40
CA LYS A 21 -1.43 0.55 0.33
C LYS A 21 -2.82 0.08 0.72
N THR A 22 -3.85 0.80 0.31
CA THR A 22 -5.22 0.33 0.51
C THR A 22 -5.50 -0.84 -0.43
N ARG A 23 -5.84 -2.00 0.13
CA ARG A 23 -6.13 -3.25 -0.59
C ARG A 23 -7.49 -3.79 -0.16
N ARG A 24 -8.06 -4.71 -0.95
CA ARG A 24 -9.29 -5.43 -0.59
C ARG A 24 -8.96 -6.74 0.11
N CYS A 25 -9.63 -7.02 1.22
CA CYS A 25 -9.47 -8.26 1.98
C CYS A 25 -9.99 -9.47 1.19
N LEU A 26 -9.25 -10.58 1.15
CA LEU A 26 -9.70 -11.79 0.45
C LEU A 26 -10.87 -12.52 1.15
N VAL A 27 -11.11 -12.25 2.44
CA VAL A 27 -12.20 -12.90 3.21
C VAL A 27 -13.47 -12.07 3.16
N CYS A 28 -13.39 -10.78 3.48
CA CYS A 28 -14.57 -9.92 3.62
C CYS A 28 -14.71 -8.86 2.52
N THR A 29 -13.77 -8.78 1.56
CA THR A 29 -13.72 -7.80 0.46
C THR A 29 -13.60 -6.32 0.86
N ASP A 30 -13.60 -6.05 2.16
CA ASP A 30 -13.46 -4.70 2.73
C ASP A 30 -12.09 -4.08 2.41
N SER A 31 -12.07 -2.76 2.26
CA SER A 31 -10.84 -2.01 1.95
C SER A 31 -10.06 -1.74 3.23
N PHE A 32 -8.80 -2.18 3.28
CA PHE A 32 -7.94 -2.00 4.45
C PHE A 32 -6.55 -1.52 4.03
N LEU A 33 -5.88 -0.78 4.92
CA LEU A 33 -4.49 -0.40 4.72
C LEU A 33 -3.58 -1.61 4.97
N SER A 34 -2.92 -2.11 3.93
CA SER A 34 -1.95 -3.20 4.04
C SER A 34 -0.69 -2.71 4.74
N GLU A 35 -0.19 -3.44 5.74
CA GLU A 35 1.03 -3.05 6.45
C GLU A 35 2.31 -3.30 5.62
N TRP A 36 2.24 -4.21 4.63
CA TRP A 36 3.31 -4.57 3.69
C TRP A 36 2.73 -5.10 2.37
N ALA A 37 3.56 -5.25 1.33
CA ALA A 37 3.13 -5.61 -0.02
C ALA A 37 2.35 -6.95 -0.12
N GLY A 38 2.68 -7.91 0.72
CA GLY A 38 2.06 -9.24 0.78
C GLY A 38 0.76 -9.31 1.60
N GLU A 39 0.35 -8.27 2.33
CA GLU A 39 -0.82 -8.37 3.18
C GLU A 39 -2.12 -8.27 2.36
N ARG A 40 -2.89 -9.36 2.34
CA ARG A 40 -4.17 -9.46 1.62
C ARG A 40 -5.38 -9.77 2.52
N ILE A 41 -5.17 -9.85 3.83
CA ILE A 41 -6.20 -10.13 4.82
C ILE A 41 -6.22 -9.00 5.82
N CYS A 42 -7.38 -8.34 5.99
CA CYS A 42 -7.50 -7.24 6.94
C CYS A 42 -7.31 -7.73 8.39
N ARG A 43 -6.91 -6.82 9.29
CA ARG A 43 -6.67 -7.11 10.72
C ARG A 43 -7.84 -7.82 11.40
N LYS A 44 -9.09 -7.47 11.03
CA LYS A 44 -10.32 -8.09 11.54
C LYS A 44 -10.40 -9.58 11.18
N CYS A 45 -10.22 -9.90 9.90
CA CYS A 45 -10.22 -11.29 9.43
C CYS A 45 -8.99 -12.06 9.92
N LYS A 46 -7.83 -11.39 10.03
CA LYS A 46 -6.59 -11.95 10.57
C LYS A 46 -6.76 -12.39 12.03
N SER A 47 -7.42 -11.55 12.84
CA SER A 47 -7.80 -11.82 14.25
C SER A 47 -8.79 -12.97 14.38
N SER A 48 -9.81 -13.03 13.52
CA SER A 48 -10.83 -14.07 13.58
C SER A 48 -10.38 -15.43 13.02
N SER A 49 -9.15 -15.54 12.52
CA SER A 49 -8.59 -16.74 11.86
C SER A 49 -9.42 -17.29 10.69
N ALA A 50 -10.43 -16.56 10.21
CA ALA A 50 -11.36 -17.00 9.16
C ALA A 50 -10.67 -17.28 7.81
N TRP A 51 -9.45 -16.77 7.62
CA TRP A 51 -8.62 -17.02 6.44
C TRP A 51 -7.84 -18.34 6.50
N ARG A 52 -7.81 -19.03 7.66
CA ARG A 52 -7.05 -20.28 7.86
C ARG A 52 -7.82 -21.54 7.48
N THR A 53 -9.14 -21.45 7.32
CA THR A 53 -9.98 -22.56 6.90
C THR A 53 -10.01 -22.60 5.38
N GLY A 54 -8.91 -23.07 4.78
CA GLY A 54 -8.83 -23.42 3.36
C GLY A 54 -9.29 -24.84 3.13
#